data_AF-A0A7D9KWD4-F1
#
_entry.id   AF-A0A7D9KWD4-F1
#
_cell.length_a   1.000
_cell.length_b   1.000
_cell.length_c   1.000
_cell.angle_alpha   90.00
_cell.angle_beta   90.00
_cell.angle_gamma   90.00
#
_symmetry.space_group_name_H-M   'P 1'
#
loop_
_entity.id
_entity.type
_entity.pdbx_description
1 polymer ?
#
loop_
_entity_poly.entity_id
_entity_poly.type
_entity_poly.pdbx_seq_one_letter_code
_entity_poly.pdbx_strand_id
1 'polypeptide(L)'
;MAENADIDLCKFFLEEIPSLYNQAQRTLHCNDINVLEFFERRLDDHIHVIKAVIDQCQQMTEMRVNEELIELLLTVHRQVNCLYENVQELCFMHRDYHLELGFVCPVEQIEHAGRPRFHVPPQMISGLYDIHRSWVEVAREAGVSYRTLLRRRHQYQLPVAQIRGPRNNFSEISQDHLCDAVTQVLHLLPNAGETYMIGALRSRGIFVQRWRIREAIYTVDPVSRALRRQRAVTRRSYNVPCPNALW
;
A
#
# COMPACT_ATOMS: atom_id res chain seq x y z
N MET A 1 -34.76 -24.06 7.97
CA MET A 1 -34.42 -22.64 8.18
C MET A 1 -33.33 -22.44 9.22
N ALA A 2 -33.34 -23.17 10.35
CA ALA A 2 -32.24 -23.14 11.33
C ALA A 2 -30.89 -23.65 10.77
N GLU A 3 -30.88 -24.71 9.96
CA GLU A 3 -29.64 -25.26 9.37
C GLU A 3 -28.86 -24.28 8.48
N ASN A 4 -29.53 -23.37 7.76
CA ASN A 4 -28.82 -22.38 6.93
C ASN A 4 -28.13 -21.29 7.78
N ALA A 5 -28.71 -20.92 8.93
CA ALA A 5 -28.14 -19.91 9.81
C ALA A 5 -26.89 -20.42 10.55
N ASP A 6 -26.88 -21.70 10.95
CA ASP A 6 -25.70 -22.33 11.57
C ASP A 6 -24.54 -22.48 10.58
N ILE A 7 -24.84 -22.78 9.30
CA ILE A 7 -23.82 -22.86 8.24
C ILE A 7 -23.19 -21.48 7.98
N ASP A 8 -24.00 -20.41 7.97
CA ASP A 8 -23.51 -19.04 7.77
C ASP A 8 -22.65 -18.55 8.94
N LEU A 9 -23.01 -18.87 10.19
CA LEU A 9 -22.19 -18.55 11.37
C LEU A 9 -20.88 -19.32 11.39
N CYS A 10 -20.88 -20.62 11.07
CA CYS A 10 -19.65 -21.42 11.00
C CYS A 10 -18.68 -20.84 9.97
N LYS A 11 -19.18 -20.48 8.79
CA LYS A 11 -18.38 -19.85 7.73
C LYS A 11 -17.81 -18.50 8.18
N PHE A 12 -18.63 -17.69 8.83
CA PHE A 12 -18.21 -16.39 9.36
C PHE A 12 -17.04 -16.50 10.33
N PHE A 13 -17.12 -17.39 11.32
CA PHE A 13 -16.07 -17.55 12.33
C PHE A 13 -14.82 -18.29 11.83
N LEU A 14 -14.97 -19.27 10.93
CA LEU A 14 -13.86 -20.11 10.47
C LEU A 14 -13.13 -19.53 9.25
N GLU A 15 -13.80 -18.77 8.40
CA GLU A 15 -13.24 -18.28 7.14
C GLU A 15 -13.16 -16.75 7.09
N GLU A 16 -14.26 -16.06 7.37
CA GLU A 16 -14.35 -14.61 7.14
C GLU A 16 -13.54 -13.80 8.16
N ILE A 17 -13.71 -14.04 9.47
CA ILE A 17 -12.96 -13.33 10.52
C ILE A 17 -11.44 -13.53 10.35
N PRO A 18 -10.91 -14.77 10.22
CA PRO A 18 -9.48 -14.97 10.06
C PRO A 18 -8.93 -14.35 8.77
N SER A 19 -9.69 -14.43 7.67
CA SER A 19 -9.29 -13.83 6.40
C SER A 19 -9.20 -12.30 6.52
N LEU A 20 -10.24 -11.66 7.06
CA LEU A 20 -10.25 -10.22 7.27
C LEU A 20 -9.14 -9.77 8.21
N TYR A 21 -8.98 -10.46 9.34
CA TYR A 21 -7.94 -10.15 10.33
C TYR A 21 -6.54 -10.16 9.69
N ASN A 22 -6.23 -11.22 8.94
CA ASN A 22 -4.93 -11.34 8.25
C ASN A 22 -4.74 -10.26 7.16
N GLN A 23 -5.80 -9.90 6.44
CA GLN A 23 -5.74 -8.84 5.43
C GLN A 23 -5.51 -7.48 6.09
N ALA A 24 -6.30 -7.14 7.11
CA ALA A 24 -6.18 -5.90 7.86
C ALA A 24 -4.80 -5.75 8.52
N GLN A 25 -4.26 -6.83 9.10
CA GLN A 25 -2.92 -6.83 9.69
C GLN A 25 -1.82 -6.53 8.66
N ARG A 26 -1.94 -7.03 7.42
CA ARG A 26 -1.00 -6.70 6.33
C ARG A 26 -1.10 -5.24 5.90
N THR A 27 -2.26 -4.61 6.09
CA THR A 27 -2.49 -3.21 5.71
C THR A 27 -2.10 -2.20 6.78
N LEU A 28 -1.61 -2.61 7.95
CA LEU A 28 -1.10 -1.70 8.98
C LEU A 28 0.07 -0.82 8.50
N HIS A 29 0.77 -1.23 7.44
CA HIS A 29 1.83 -0.44 6.80
C HIS A 29 1.38 0.28 5.52
N CYS A 30 0.08 0.26 5.22
CA CYS A 30 -0.48 0.92 4.05
C CYS A 30 -0.64 2.42 4.31
N ASN A 31 -0.21 3.25 3.35
CA ASN A 31 -0.40 4.70 3.41
C ASN A 31 -1.69 5.17 2.70
N ASP A 32 -2.57 4.25 2.28
CA ASP A 32 -3.83 4.58 1.60
C ASP A 32 -4.99 4.62 2.61
N ILE A 33 -5.46 5.83 2.91
CA ILE A 33 -6.56 6.08 3.84
C ILE A 33 -7.85 5.35 3.45
N ASN A 34 -8.13 5.16 2.15
CA ASN A 34 -9.37 4.47 1.74
C ASN A 34 -9.33 2.98 2.09
N VAL A 35 -8.13 2.39 2.02
CA VAL A 35 -7.90 0.99 2.41
C VAL A 35 -8.02 0.86 3.92
N LEU A 36 -7.44 1.79 4.69
CA LEU A 36 -7.56 1.79 6.15
C LEU A 36 -9.01 1.97 6.60
N GLU A 37 -9.76 2.93 6.04
CA GLU A 37 -11.18 3.14 6.35
C GLU A 37 -12.06 1.93 5.98
N PHE A 38 -11.73 1.23 4.90
CA PHE A 38 -12.43 0.01 4.53
C PHE A 38 -12.28 -1.06 5.63
N PHE A 39 -11.05 -1.30 6.09
CA PHE A 39 -10.78 -2.27 7.14
C PHE A 39 -11.29 -1.81 8.51
N GLU A 40 -11.25 -0.52 8.82
CA GLU A 40 -11.84 0.07 10.04
C GLU A 40 -13.33 -0.31 10.14
N ARG A 41 -14.12 -0.02 9.09
CA ARG A 41 -15.56 -0.34 9.06
C ARG A 41 -15.83 -1.83 9.14
N ARG A 42 -15.09 -2.64 8.38
CA ARG A 42 -15.30 -4.09 8.37
C ARG A 42 -14.97 -4.71 9.73
N LEU A 43 -13.84 -4.34 10.34
CA LEU A 43 -13.49 -4.85 11.67
C LEU A 43 -14.55 -4.47 12.70
N ASP A 44 -15.07 -3.24 12.66
CA ASP A 44 -16.18 -2.79 13.52
C ASP A 44 -17.43 -3.64 13.33
N ASP A 45 -17.84 -3.92 12.08
CA ASP A 45 -18.97 -4.82 11.78
C ASP A 45 -18.76 -6.20 12.41
N HIS A 46 -17.57 -6.80 12.27
CA HIS A 46 -17.26 -8.12 12.83
C HIS A 46 -17.22 -8.11 14.36
N ILE A 47 -16.70 -7.06 14.99
CA ILE A 47 -16.71 -6.89 16.46
C ILE A 47 -18.15 -6.93 16.98
N HIS A 48 -19.06 -6.18 16.35
CA HIS A 48 -20.47 -6.16 16.73
C HIS A 48 -21.16 -7.53 16.59
N VAL A 49 -20.88 -8.27 15.51
CA VAL A 49 -21.43 -9.62 15.31
C VAL A 49 -20.88 -10.59 16.36
N ILE A 50 -19.57 -10.59 16.63
CA ILE A 50 -18.98 -11.44 17.66
C ILE A 50 -19.59 -11.12 19.03
N LYS A 51 -19.76 -9.83 19.35
CA LYS A 51 -20.38 -9.40 20.61
C LYS A 51 -21.82 -9.87 20.75
N ALA A 52 -22.62 -9.77 19.68
CA ALA A 52 -24.00 -10.24 19.66
C ALA A 52 -24.09 -11.75 19.90
N VAL A 53 -23.19 -12.54 19.30
CA VAL A 53 -23.11 -13.99 19.52
C VAL A 53 -22.72 -14.31 20.96
N ILE A 54 -21.73 -13.60 21.53
CA ILE A 54 -21.35 -13.76 22.94
C ILE A 54 -22.55 -13.48 23.86
N ASP A 55 -23.28 -12.39 23.61
CA ASP A 55 -24.43 -12.00 24.44
C ASP A 55 -25.57 -13.02 24.35
N GLN A 56 -25.81 -13.57 23.15
CA GLN A 56 -26.79 -14.64 22.95
C GLN A 56 -26.38 -15.93 23.66
N CYS A 57 -25.10 -16.33 23.56
CA CYS A 57 -24.57 -17.49 24.28
C CYS A 57 -24.67 -17.34 25.80
N GLN A 58 -24.46 -16.13 26.32
CA GLN A 58 -24.59 -15.83 27.75
C GLN A 58 -26.05 -15.91 28.22
N GLN A 59 -27.01 -15.45 27.41
CA GLN A 59 -28.45 -15.48 27.73
C GLN A 59 -29.06 -16.90 27.71
N MET A 60 -28.51 -17.84 26.93
CA MET A 60 -28.99 -19.23 26.84
C MET A 60 -28.54 -20.12 28.02
N THR A 61 -28.35 -19.54 29.20
CA THR A 61 -27.69 -20.13 30.39
C THR A 61 -28.36 -21.40 30.95
N GLU A 62 -29.51 -21.83 30.42
CA GLU A 62 -30.24 -23.00 30.95
C GLU A 62 -29.74 -24.36 30.43
N MET A 63 -28.86 -24.42 29.42
CA MET A 63 -28.29 -25.70 28.96
C MET A 63 -26.80 -25.59 28.61
N ARG A 64 -25.93 -26.08 29.51
CA ARG A 64 -24.50 -26.46 29.26
C ARG A 64 -23.85 -25.78 28.04
N VAL A 65 -23.79 -24.44 28.02
CA VAL A 65 -22.99 -23.74 27.03
C VAL A 65 -21.53 -23.96 27.43
N ASN A 66 -20.68 -24.40 26.49
CA ASN A 66 -19.26 -24.63 26.72
C ASN A 66 -18.61 -23.32 27.20
N GLU A 67 -18.29 -23.21 28.49
CA GLU A 67 -17.58 -22.04 29.05
C GLU A 67 -16.29 -21.75 28.25
N GLU A 68 -15.61 -22.81 27.79
CA GLU A 68 -14.45 -22.76 26.90
C GLU A 68 -14.74 -22.06 25.57
N LEU A 69 -15.93 -22.25 24.98
CA LEU A 69 -16.31 -21.62 23.72
C LEU A 69 -16.56 -20.11 23.93
N ILE A 70 -17.20 -19.73 25.03
CA ILE A 70 -17.41 -18.33 25.38
C ILE A 70 -16.05 -17.65 25.63
N GLU A 71 -15.13 -18.31 26.33
CA GLU A 71 -13.78 -17.79 26.56
C GLU A 71 -12.99 -17.62 25.25
N LEU A 72 -13.13 -18.57 24.31
CA LEU A 72 -12.53 -18.46 22.98
C LEU A 72 -13.12 -17.28 22.21
N LEU A 73 -14.45 -17.12 22.19
CA LEU A 73 -15.12 -16.00 21.51
C LEU A 73 -14.71 -14.65 22.10
N LEU A 74 -14.60 -14.53 23.43
CA LEU A 74 -14.09 -13.35 24.11
C LEU A 74 -12.64 -13.04 23.72
N THR A 75 -11.82 -14.07 23.53
CA THR A 75 -10.43 -13.92 23.07
C THR A 75 -10.36 -13.42 21.63
N VAL A 76 -11.17 -14.00 20.73
CA VAL A 76 -11.27 -13.54 19.34
C VAL A 76 -11.77 -12.09 19.28
N HIS A 77 -12.82 -11.76 20.03
CA HIS A 77 -13.34 -10.40 20.14
C HIS A 77 -12.24 -9.41 20.56
N ARG A 78 -11.45 -9.75 21.58
CA ARG A 78 -10.34 -8.90 22.06
C ARG A 78 -9.26 -8.72 20.99
N GLN A 79 -8.90 -9.77 20.28
CA GLN A 79 -7.89 -9.69 19.21
C GLN A 79 -8.34 -8.81 18.05
N VAL A 80 -9.58 -8.98 17.59
CA VAL A 80 -10.15 -8.17 16.51
C VAL A 80 -10.28 -6.70 16.95
N ASN A 81 -10.72 -6.45 18.19
CA ASN A 81 -10.83 -5.10 18.74
C ASN A 81 -9.47 -4.40 18.86
N CYS A 82 -8.41 -5.11 19.28
CA CYS A 82 -7.07 -4.55 19.30
C CYS A 82 -6.57 -4.18 17.90
N LEU A 83 -6.87 -5.01 16.89
CA LEU A 83 -6.53 -4.67 15.50
C LEU A 83 -7.35 -3.47 14.99
N TYR A 84 -8.63 -3.38 15.35
CA TYR A 84 -9.49 -2.24 15.04
C TYR A 84 -8.93 -0.94 15.64
N GLU A 85 -8.55 -0.94 16.93
CA GLU A 85 -7.95 0.22 17.59
C GLU A 85 -6.68 0.70 16.86
N ASN A 86 -5.79 -0.23 16.46
CA ASN A 86 -4.60 0.11 15.68
C ASN A 86 -4.94 0.74 14.32
N VAL A 87 -5.92 0.18 13.60
CA VAL A 87 -6.35 0.72 12.29
C VAL A 87 -7.03 2.08 12.48
N GLN A 88 -7.82 2.25 13.53
CA GLN A 88 -8.50 3.49 13.87
C GLN A 88 -7.48 4.59 14.20
N GLU A 89 -6.44 4.29 14.99
CA GLU A 89 -5.33 5.21 15.25
C GLU A 89 -4.63 5.62 13.95
N LEU A 90 -4.36 4.68 13.04
CA LEU A 90 -3.79 5.01 11.73
C LEU A 90 -4.72 5.90 10.89
N CYS A 91 -6.03 5.60 10.85
CA CYS A 91 -7.03 6.45 10.21
C CYS A 91 -7.06 7.86 10.83
N PHE A 92 -6.95 7.95 12.15
CA PHE A 92 -6.89 9.21 12.88
C PHE A 92 -5.62 9.98 12.51
N MET A 93 -4.44 9.36 12.58
CA MET A 93 -3.18 9.98 12.17
C MET A 93 -3.21 10.45 10.71
N HIS A 94 -3.86 9.70 9.81
CA HIS A 94 -4.05 10.11 8.42
C HIS A 94 -5.03 11.28 8.25
N ARG A 95 -6.08 11.37 9.08
CA ARG A 95 -7.03 12.50 9.10
C ARG A 95 -6.40 13.74 9.74
N ASP A 96 -5.70 13.58 10.86
CA ASP A 96 -5.04 14.63 11.61
C ASP A 96 -3.75 15.13 10.97
N TYR A 97 -3.13 14.37 10.05
CA TYR A 97 -2.05 14.89 9.21
C TYR A 97 -2.44 16.18 8.47
N HIS A 98 -3.74 16.38 8.20
CA HIS A 98 -4.26 17.61 7.63
C HIS A 98 -4.52 18.73 8.66
N LEU A 99 -4.64 18.43 9.96
CA LEU A 99 -4.84 19.39 11.05
C LEU A 99 -3.53 19.77 11.78
N GLU A 100 -2.60 18.83 11.98
CA GLU A 100 -1.37 19.05 12.79
C GLU A 100 -0.28 19.84 12.05
N LEU A 101 -0.24 19.78 10.71
CA LEU A 101 0.57 20.70 9.92
C LEU A 101 -0.17 22.02 9.80
N GLY A 102 -0.03 22.89 10.82
CA GLY A 102 -0.59 24.24 10.88
C GLY A 102 -0.22 25.19 9.74
N PHE A 103 0.48 24.70 8.70
CA PHE A 103 0.69 25.40 7.45
C PHE A 103 -0.41 25.03 6.44
N VAL A 104 -1.49 25.80 6.46
CA VAL A 104 -2.44 25.82 5.34
C VAL A 104 -1.90 26.79 4.29
N CYS A 105 -1.65 26.30 3.08
CA CYS A 105 -1.26 27.17 1.97
C CYS A 105 -2.30 28.31 1.83
N PRO A 106 -1.89 29.58 1.92
CA PRO A 106 -2.82 30.70 1.87
C PRO A 106 -3.59 30.68 0.57
N VAL A 107 -4.82 31.17 0.59
CA VAL A 107 -5.68 31.19 -0.58
C VAL A 107 -5.48 32.51 -1.33
N GLU A 108 -5.17 32.44 -2.61
CA GLU A 108 -5.20 33.60 -3.52
C GLU A 108 -6.65 34.09 -3.61
N GLN A 109 -6.90 35.28 -3.07
CA GLN A 109 -8.15 35.99 -3.30
C GLN A 109 -8.20 36.42 -4.77
N ILE A 110 -9.23 36.01 -5.48
CA ILE A 110 -9.45 36.35 -6.88
C ILE A 110 -10.64 37.32 -6.91
N GLU A 111 -10.52 38.43 -7.63
CA GLU A 111 -11.59 39.43 -7.79
C GLU A 111 -12.75 38.96 -8.70
N HIS A 112 -12.62 37.77 -9.29
CA HIS A 112 -13.58 37.17 -10.21
C HIS A 112 -14.26 35.94 -9.60
N ALA A 113 -15.50 35.67 -10.02
CA ALA A 113 -16.29 34.54 -9.53
C ALA A 113 -15.60 33.18 -9.80
N GLY A 114 -15.51 32.34 -8.76
CA GLY A 114 -14.95 30.98 -8.87
C GLY A 114 -14.39 30.45 -7.55
N ARG A 115 -14.00 29.16 -7.54
CA ARG A 115 -13.34 28.55 -6.37
C ARG A 115 -11.95 29.18 -6.16
N PRO A 116 -11.65 29.72 -4.96
CA PRO A 116 -10.36 30.33 -4.66
C PRO A 116 -9.19 29.34 -4.83
N ARG A 117 -8.02 29.84 -5.23
CA ARG A 117 -6.84 29.00 -5.54
C ARG A 117 -5.85 28.99 -4.39
N PHE A 118 -5.26 27.85 -4.05
CA PHE A 118 -4.16 27.77 -3.06
C PHE A 118 -2.86 28.38 -3.59
N HIS A 119 -2.28 29.36 -2.91
CA HIS A 119 -0.95 29.90 -3.15
C HIS A 119 0.11 28.97 -2.53
N VAL A 120 0.89 28.31 -3.38
CA VAL A 120 1.99 27.43 -2.96
C VAL A 120 3.31 28.04 -3.48
N PRO A 121 4.18 28.62 -2.64
CA PRO A 121 5.37 29.31 -3.11
C PRO A 121 6.34 28.36 -3.84
N PRO A 122 6.94 28.75 -4.98
CA PRO A 122 7.87 27.89 -5.72
C PRO A 122 9.12 27.53 -4.92
N GLN A 123 9.59 28.43 -4.04
CA GLN A 123 10.73 28.19 -3.15
C GLN A 123 10.40 27.10 -2.12
N MET A 124 9.20 27.13 -1.55
CA MET A 124 8.72 26.12 -0.62
C MET A 124 8.64 24.74 -1.30
N ILE A 125 8.08 24.68 -2.51
CA ILE A 125 8.01 23.44 -3.29
C ILE A 125 9.42 22.86 -3.50
N SER A 126 10.38 23.72 -3.85
CA SER A 126 11.77 23.31 -4.10
C SER A 126 12.45 22.83 -2.82
N GLY A 127 12.32 23.57 -1.71
CA GLY A 127 12.91 23.19 -0.42
C GLY A 127 12.34 21.89 0.14
N LEU A 128 11.01 21.71 0.11
CA LEU A 128 10.38 20.45 0.51
C LEU A 128 10.82 19.29 -0.41
N TYR A 129 10.98 19.55 -1.70
CA TYR A 129 11.44 18.53 -2.62
C TYR A 129 12.90 18.12 -2.38
N ASP A 130 13.75 19.05 -1.94
CA ASP A 130 15.14 18.72 -1.57
C ASP A 130 15.24 17.83 -0.34
N ILE A 131 14.30 17.98 0.60
CA ILE A 131 14.21 17.16 1.81
C ILE A 131 13.61 15.78 1.49
N HIS A 132 12.42 15.76 0.90
CA HIS A 132 11.62 14.53 0.77
C HIS A 132 11.92 13.72 -0.49
N ARG A 133 12.43 14.36 -1.55
CA ARG A 133 12.64 13.76 -2.89
C ARG A 133 11.40 13.09 -3.51
N SER A 134 10.23 13.21 -2.87
CA SER A 134 8.96 12.60 -3.25
C SER A 134 7.89 13.67 -3.39
N TRP A 135 7.30 13.78 -4.58
CA TRP A 135 6.23 14.76 -4.84
C TRP A 135 4.93 14.47 -4.06
N VAL A 136 4.73 13.22 -3.63
CA VAL A 136 3.59 12.84 -2.80
C VAL A 136 3.78 13.39 -1.39
N GLU A 137 4.99 13.22 -0.84
CA GLU A 137 5.34 13.75 0.48
C GLU A 137 5.39 15.29 0.47
N VAL A 138 5.90 15.91 -0.59
CA VAL A 138 5.83 17.37 -0.75
C VAL A 138 4.40 17.88 -0.78
N ALA A 139 3.48 17.17 -1.45
CA ALA A 139 2.06 17.56 -1.49
C ALA A 139 1.42 17.42 -0.10
N ARG A 140 1.74 16.31 0.57
CA ARG A 140 1.33 16.01 1.93
C ARG A 140 1.78 17.09 2.90
N GLU A 141 3.05 17.49 2.83
CA GLU A 141 3.64 18.49 3.73
C GLU A 141 3.22 19.93 3.40
N ALA A 142 2.93 20.21 2.12
CA ALA A 142 2.35 21.48 1.72
C ALA A 142 0.84 21.59 2.02
N GLY A 143 0.21 20.54 2.55
CA GLY A 143 -1.23 20.53 2.89
C GLY A 143 -2.15 20.67 1.67
N VAL A 144 -1.70 20.27 0.49
CA VAL A 144 -2.47 20.38 -0.76
C VAL A 144 -2.58 19.04 -1.47
N SER A 145 -3.65 18.85 -2.24
CA SER A 145 -3.75 17.64 -3.07
C SER A 145 -2.56 17.53 -4.04
N TYR A 146 -2.12 16.29 -4.32
CA TYR A 146 -1.07 16.03 -5.32
C TYR A 146 -1.37 16.69 -6.67
N ARG A 147 -2.64 16.75 -7.08
CA ARG A 147 -3.09 17.44 -8.30
C ARG A 147 -2.86 18.95 -8.23
N THR A 148 -3.13 19.57 -7.08
CA THR A 148 -2.88 21.00 -6.84
C THR A 148 -1.39 21.31 -6.95
N LEU A 149 -0.54 20.49 -6.32
CA LEU A 149 0.90 20.65 -6.39
C LEU A 149 1.42 20.52 -7.83
N LEU A 150 0.92 19.53 -8.59
CA LEU A 150 1.31 19.34 -9.99
C LEU A 150 0.94 20.55 -10.87
N ARG A 151 -0.26 21.12 -10.65
CA ARG A 151 -0.70 22.34 -11.34
C ARG A 151 0.21 23.53 -11.04
N ARG A 152 0.57 23.74 -9.77
CA ARG A 152 1.46 24.83 -9.34
C ARG A 152 2.87 24.66 -9.88
N ARG A 153 3.40 23.44 -9.84
CA ARG A 153 4.68 23.10 -10.46
C ARG A 153 4.72 23.44 -11.94
N HIS A 154 3.66 23.09 -12.68
CA HIS A 154 3.56 23.41 -14.11
C HIS A 154 3.47 24.92 -14.35
N GLN A 155 2.72 25.64 -13.52
CA GLN A 155 2.60 27.10 -13.60
C GLN A 155 3.95 27.81 -13.40
N TYR A 156 4.76 27.35 -12.44
CA TYR A 156 6.06 27.94 -12.14
C TYR A 156 7.19 27.44 -13.03
N GLN A 157 6.89 26.58 -14.01
CA GLN A 157 7.88 25.96 -14.90
C GLN A 157 9.05 25.31 -14.13
N LEU A 158 8.78 24.89 -12.89
CA LEU A 158 9.79 24.24 -12.05
C LEU A 158 10.25 22.98 -12.78
N PRO A 159 11.58 22.71 -12.82
CA PRO A 159 12.15 21.65 -13.63
C PRO A 159 11.30 20.38 -13.54
N VAL A 160 10.78 20.00 -14.70
CA VAL A 160 10.08 18.74 -14.87
C VAL A 160 11.16 17.66 -14.91
N ALA A 161 11.85 17.41 -13.78
CA ALA A 161 12.39 16.08 -13.53
C ALA A 161 11.18 15.13 -13.66
N GLN A 162 11.21 14.31 -14.70
CA GLN A 162 10.07 14.14 -15.59
C GLN A 162 8.77 13.69 -14.93
N ILE A 163 7.65 14.09 -15.53
CA ILE A 163 6.27 13.67 -15.25
C ILE A 163 6.24 12.20 -14.78
N ARG A 164 5.81 12.01 -13.52
CA ARG A 164 5.76 10.77 -12.69
C ARG A 164 6.99 10.52 -11.82
N GLY A 165 6.90 10.95 -10.56
CA GLY A 165 7.80 10.56 -9.47
C GLY A 165 9.23 11.09 -9.63
N PRO A 166 10.15 10.76 -8.70
CA PRO A 166 11.55 11.01 -8.93
C PRO A 166 11.97 10.19 -10.14
N ARG A 167 12.15 10.83 -11.30
CA ARG A 167 13.31 10.43 -12.10
C ARG A 167 14.47 10.89 -11.26
N ASN A 168 14.92 9.99 -10.38
CA ASN A 168 16.30 10.01 -9.93
C ASN A 168 17.11 10.36 -11.19
N ASN A 169 17.81 11.49 -11.17
CA ASN A 169 18.69 11.84 -12.28
C ASN A 169 19.45 10.56 -12.62
N PHE A 170 19.37 10.11 -13.88
CA PHE A 170 20.05 8.89 -14.23
C PHE A 170 21.53 9.11 -13.95
N SER A 171 22.11 8.23 -13.16
CA SER A 171 23.54 8.29 -12.86
C SER A 171 24.29 8.25 -14.19
N GLU A 172 25.23 9.17 -14.37
CA GLU A 172 26.18 9.11 -15.48
C GLU A 172 27.15 7.96 -15.22
N ILE A 173 26.71 6.74 -15.55
CA ILE A 173 27.48 5.51 -15.42
C ILE A 173 27.75 4.94 -16.82
N SER A 174 29.00 4.54 -17.06
CA SER A 174 29.38 3.84 -18.29
C SER A 174 28.71 2.47 -18.36
N GLN A 175 28.65 1.88 -19.55
CA GLN A 175 28.05 0.56 -19.70
C GLN A 175 28.86 -0.53 -18.99
N ASP A 176 30.19 -0.42 -19.00
CA ASP A 176 31.08 -1.39 -18.37
C ASP A 176 30.91 -1.41 -16.84
N HIS A 177 30.89 -0.24 -16.19
CA HIS A 177 30.64 -0.14 -14.76
C HIS A 177 29.24 -0.63 -14.36
N LEU A 178 28.26 -0.48 -15.25
CA LEU A 178 26.93 -1.05 -15.04
C LEU A 178 26.96 -2.58 -15.11
N CYS A 179 27.69 -3.16 -16.07
CA CYS A 179 27.90 -4.60 -16.16
C CYS A 179 28.62 -5.16 -14.92
N ASP A 180 29.62 -4.45 -14.40
CA ASP A 180 30.32 -4.84 -13.16
C ASP A 180 29.36 -4.86 -11.97
N ALA A 181 28.55 -3.81 -11.81
CA ALA A 181 27.55 -3.73 -10.75
C ALA A 181 26.50 -4.84 -10.87
N VAL A 182 26.05 -5.16 -12.08
CA VAL A 182 25.12 -6.26 -12.37
C VAL A 182 25.75 -7.61 -12.03
N THR A 183 27.03 -7.82 -12.39
CA THR A 183 27.78 -9.04 -12.09
C THR A 183 27.87 -9.26 -10.58
N GLN A 184 28.18 -8.22 -9.80
CA GLN A 184 28.20 -8.30 -8.34
C GLN A 184 26.83 -8.67 -7.76
N VAL A 185 25.74 -8.11 -8.29
CA VAL A 185 24.39 -8.45 -7.82
C VAL A 185 24.05 -9.90 -8.18
N LEU A 186 24.43 -10.38 -9.37
CA LEU A 186 24.20 -11.76 -9.78
C LEU A 186 25.06 -12.77 -8.98
N HIS A 187 26.26 -12.40 -8.54
CA HIS A 187 27.03 -13.24 -7.63
C HIS A 187 26.33 -13.45 -6.28
N LEU A 188 25.65 -12.43 -5.77
CA LEU A 188 24.86 -12.54 -4.54
C LEU A 188 23.51 -13.24 -4.78
N LEU A 189 22.89 -12.98 -5.93
CA LEU A 189 21.55 -13.43 -6.29
C LEU A 189 21.54 -13.96 -7.73
N PRO A 190 21.93 -15.22 -7.98
CA PRO A 190 22.14 -15.77 -9.33
C PRO A 190 20.86 -15.82 -10.19
N ASN A 191 19.69 -15.72 -9.56
CA ASN A 191 18.39 -15.73 -10.24
C ASN A 191 17.67 -14.37 -10.22
N ALA A 192 18.36 -13.28 -9.88
CA ALA A 192 17.74 -11.95 -9.82
C ALA A 192 17.18 -11.53 -11.18
N GLY A 193 15.87 -11.29 -11.23
CA GLY A 193 15.20 -10.72 -12.40
C GLY A 193 15.38 -9.20 -12.50
N GLU A 194 14.90 -8.61 -13.59
CA GLU A 194 14.99 -7.17 -13.85
C GLU A 194 14.51 -6.31 -12.67
N THR A 195 13.39 -6.67 -12.04
CA THR A 195 12.83 -5.91 -10.90
C THR A 195 13.77 -5.90 -9.70
N TYR A 196 14.36 -7.05 -9.36
CA TYR A 196 15.34 -7.15 -8.27
C TYR A 196 16.61 -6.38 -8.60
N MET A 197 17.08 -6.47 -9.85
CA MET A 197 18.25 -5.71 -10.32
C MET A 197 18.04 -4.20 -10.18
N ILE A 198 16.86 -3.70 -10.56
CA ILE A 198 16.50 -2.29 -10.38
C ILE A 198 16.55 -1.90 -8.89
N GLY A 199 15.98 -2.73 -8.01
CA GLY A 199 16.01 -2.48 -6.57
C GLY A 199 17.44 -2.43 -6.00
N ALA A 200 18.27 -3.41 -6.36
CA ALA A 200 19.65 -3.52 -5.90
C ALA A 200 20.56 -2.38 -6.40
N LEU A 201 20.35 -1.91 -7.63
CA LEU A 201 21.09 -0.74 -8.14
C LEU A 201 20.64 0.54 -7.45
N ARG A 202 19.32 0.69 -7.19
CA ARG A 202 18.78 1.86 -6.49
C ARG A 202 19.23 1.96 -5.05
N SER A 203 19.35 0.84 -4.33
CA SER A 203 19.87 0.85 -2.95
C SER A 203 21.34 1.29 -2.88
N ARG A 204 22.08 1.18 -4.00
CA ARG A 204 23.45 1.69 -4.17
C ARG A 204 23.50 3.13 -4.70
N GLY A 205 22.36 3.81 -4.82
CA GLY A 205 22.26 5.16 -5.40
C GLY A 205 22.46 5.20 -6.91
N ILE A 206 22.46 4.05 -7.60
CA ILE A 206 22.63 3.97 -9.05
C ILE A 206 21.26 3.93 -9.72
N PHE A 207 21.00 4.94 -10.54
CA PHE A 207 19.73 5.10 -11.23
C PHE A 207 19.97 5.03 -12.73
N VAL A 208 19.50 3.96 -13.38
CA VAL A 208 19.72 3.75 -14.82
C VAL A 208 18.42 3.42 -15.53
N GLN A 209 18.34 3.77 -16.81
CA GLN A 209 17.21 3.42 -17.66
C GLN A 209 17.00 1.90 -17.71
N ARG A 210 15.73 1.47 -17.64
CA ARG A 210 15.34 0.05 -17.71
C ARG A 210 15.94 -0.71 -18.91
N TRP A 211 16.06 -0.05 -20.06
CA TRP A 211 16.63 -0.69 -21.25
C TRP A 211 18.13 -0.98 -21.10
N ARG A 212 18.90 -0.08 -20.47
CA ARG A 212 20.34 -0.30 -20.19
C ARG A 212 20.57 -1.43 -19.20
N ILE A 213 19.71 -1.54 -18.18
CA ILE A 213 19.75 -2.66 -17.23
C ILE A 213 19.47 -3.98 -17.96
N ARG A 214 18.46 -4.01 -18.85
CA ARG A 214 18.17 -5.18 -19.69
C ARG A 214 19.32 -5.55 -20.61
N GLU A 215 20.03 -4.56 -21.15
CA GLU A 215 21.23 -4.78 -21.98
C GLU A 215 22.39 -5.30 -21.14
N ALA A 216 22.69 -4.70 -19.99
CA ALA A 216 23.74 -5.17 -19.09
C ALA A 216 23.51 -6.61 -18.60
N ILE A 217 22.26 -6.97 -18.24
CA ILE A 217 21.91 -8.36 -17.88
C ILE A 217 22.11 -9.29 -19.08
N TYR A 218 21.81 -8.85 -20.32
CA TYR A 218 22.06 -9.66 -21.51
C TYR A 218 23.54 -9.94 -21.71
N THR A 219 24.37 -8.91 -21.54
CA THR A 219 25.81 -8.98 -21.73
C THR A 219 26.47 -9.87 -20.67
N VAL A 220 26.04 -9.75 -19.41
CA VAL A 220 26.61 -10.48 -18.27
C VAL A 220 26.13 -11.94 -18.20
N ASP A 221 24.84 -12.20 -18.44
CA ASP A 221 24.23 -13.53 -18.32
C ASP A 221 23.26 -13.82 -19.50
N PRO A 222 23.80 -14.03 -20.71
CA PRO A 222 22.99 -14.31 -21.89
C PRO A 222 22.27 -15.67 -21.77
N VAL A 223 22.92 -16.66 -21.14
CA VAL A 223 22.45 -18.05 -21.06
C VAL A 223 21.26 -18.18 -20.13
N SER A 224 21.36 -17.74 -18.87
CA SER A 224 20.25 -17.94 -17.92
C SER A 224 19.05 -17.06 -18.27
N ARG A 225 19.29 -15.93 -18.95
CA ARG A 225 18.21 -15.14 -19.55
C ARG A 225 17.50 -15.88 -20.69
N ALA A 226 18.24 -16.52 -21.59
CA ALA A 226 17.66 -17.33 -22.67
C ALA A 226 16.82 -18.50 -22.10
N LEU A 227 17.34 -19.21 -21.10
CA LEU A 227 16.64 -20.30 -20.43
C LEU A 227 15.33 -19.85 -19.76
N ARG A 228 15.33 -18.67 -19.09
CA ARG A 228 14.11 -18.08 -18.52
C ARG A 228 13.07 -17.71 -19.58
N ARG A 229 13.51 -17.30 -20.77
CA ARG A 229 12.60 -16.95 -21.87
C ARG A 229 11.99 -18.18 -22.55
N GLN A 230 12.73 -19.28 -22.58
CA GLN A 230 12.24 -20.57 -23.08
C GLN A 230 11.27 -21.25 -22.11
N ARG A 231 11.43 -21.06 -20.80
CA ARG A 231 10.51 -21.56 -19.79
C ARG A 231 9.23 -20.73 -19.77
N ALA A 232 8.19 -21.24 -20.42
CA ALA A 232 6.85 -20.70 -20.23
C ALA A 232 6.46 -20.83 -18.76
N VAL A 233 5.92 -19.75 -18.17
CA VAL A 233 5.32 -19.81 -16.84
C VAL A 233 4.13 -20.76 -16.91
N THR A 234 4.22 -21.91 -16.25
CA THR A 234 3.09 -22.82 -16.12
C THR A 234 2.03 -22.13 -15.26
N ARG A 235 1.02 -21.56 -15.91
CA ARG A 235 -0.15 -21.02 -15.22
C ARG A 235 -0.97 -22.18 -14.69
N ARG A 236 -1.41 -22.06 -13.43
CA ARG A 236 -2.38 -23.02 -12.89
C ARG A 236 -3.66 -22.92 -13.71
N SER A 237 -4.14 -24.05 -14.21
CA SER A 237 -5.46 -24.13 -14.80
C SER A 237 -6.46 -24.10 -13.64
N TYR A 238 -7.18 -23.00 -13.51
CA TYR A 238 -8.28 -22.92 -12.56
C TYR A 238 -9.54 -23.47 -13.22
N ASN A 239 -10.13 -24.50 -12.62
CA ASN A 239 -11.47 -24.94 -12.96
C ASN A 239 -12.42 -24.32 -11.94
N VAL A 240 -13.31 -23.46 -12.42
CA VAL A 240 -14.28 -22.75 -11.58
C VAL A 240 -15.69 -23.10 -12.03
N PRO A 241 -16.62 -23.35 -11.08
CA PRO A 241 -17.98 -23.76 -11.42
C PRO A 241 -18.78 -22.65 -12.12
N CYS A 242 -18.43 -21.37 -11.90
CA CYS A 242 -19.05 -20.24 -12.58
C CYS A 242 -18.08 -19.04 -12.67
N PRO A 243 -18.32 -18.08 -13.58
CA PRO A 243 -17.61 -16.82 -13.60
C PRO A 243 -17.67 -16.12 -12.23
N ASN A 244 -16.53 -15.58 -11.76
CA ASN A 244 -16.32 -14.92 -10.46
C ASN A 244 -16.16 -15.80 -9.21
N ALA A 245 -16.04 -17.13 -9.31
CA ALA A 245 -15.81 -17.97 -8.11
C ALA A 245 -14.44 -17.78 -7.41
N LEU A 246 -13.52 -16.98 -7.97
CA LEU A 246 -12.17 -16.71 -7.43
C LEU A 246 -11.96 -15.25 -7.02
N TRP A 247 -13.04 -14.46 -7.00
CA TRP A 247 -13.02 -13.04 -6.61
C TRP A 247 -13.54 -12.88 -5.19
#